data_AF-A0A151ET39-F1
#
_entry.id   AF-A0A151ET39-F1
#
_cell.length_a   1.000
_cell.length_b   1.000
_cell.length_c   1.000
_cell.angle_alpha   90.00
_cell.angle_beta   90.00
_cell.angle_gamma   90.00
#
_symmetry.space_group_name_H-M   'P 1'
#
loop_
_entity.id
_entity.type
_entity.pdbx_description
1 polymer ?
#
loop_
_entity_poly.entity_id
_entity_poly.type
_entity_poly.pdbx_seq_one_letter_code
_entity_poly.pdbx_strand_id
1 'polypeptide(L)'
;MVYCSKCGKKNDDDAEFCNKCRFILDNEKIEKSTAKKIEEKAEEFGKSMEKAGQRLEQRIEFTFKEFQNWYDTKFNILGPLIWGFLCLIIFRFIIWIFDISRDELIVLGELSDFFISYILIFFGLIILNVYHSYFNRKYKKAYRSISPGVGTISFIISIWLISKILIIIDNNVNIPVLTTIANFIDSNIIFIFIGVLIISYSFAMVLLPFAKDINQK
;
A
#
# COMPACT_ATOMS: atom_id res chain seq x y z
N MET A 1 -23.58 -29.54 -31.18
CA MET A 1 -22.57 -30.62 -31.11
C MET A 1 -21.40 -30.18 -30.21
N VAL A 2 -20.89 -31.04 -29.31
CA VAL A 2 -19.81 -30.68 -28.36
C VAL A 2 -18.50 -31.40 -28.70
N TYR A 3 -17.37 -30.67 -28.69
CA TYR A 3 -16.04 -31.23 -28.91
C TYR A 3 -15.34 -31.53 -27.59
N CYS A 4 -14.71 -32.69 -27.48
CA CYS A 4 -13.94 -33.06 -26.29
C CYS A 4 -12.65 -32.23 -26.18
N SER A 5 -12.49 -31.45 -25.11
CA SER A 5 -11.30 -30.63 -24.83
C SER A 5 -10.01 -31.44 -24.63
N LYS A 6 -10.11 -32.74 -24.31
CA LYS A 6 -8.95 -33.61 -24.07
C LYS A 6 -8.48 -34.37 -25.32
N CYS A 7 -9.38 -34.76 -26.24
CA CYS A 7 -9.02 -35.60 -27.39
C CYS A 7 -9.58 -35.14 -28.75
N GLY A 8 -10.30 -34.02 -28.78
CA GLY A 8 -10.80 -33.39 -30.00
C GLY A 8 -11.97 -34.10 -30.70
N LYS A 9 -12.47 -35.23 -30.17
CA LYS A 9 -13.58 -35.97 -30.80
C LYS A 9 -14.90 -35.19 -30.65
N LYS A 10 -15.67 -35.15 -31.74
CA LYS A 10 -17.04 -34.63 -31.79
C LYS A 10 -18.01 -35.62 -31.12
N ASN A 11 -18.83 -35.15 -30.19
CA ASN A 11 -19.87 -35.91 -29.51
C ASN A 11 -21.22 -35.18 -29.62
N ASP A 12 -22.29 -35.88 -29.32
CA ASP A 12 -23.66 -35.34 -29.28
C ASP A 12 -23.80 -34.26 -28.20
N ASP A 13 -24.80 -33.40 -28.33
CA ASP A 13 -24.99 -32.24 -27.45
C ASP A 13 -25.35 -32.60 -26.01
N ASP A 14 -25.91 -33.79 -25.81
CA ASP A 14 -26.34 -34.37 -24.55
C ASP A 14 -25.35 -35.41 -23.99
N ALA A 15 -24.22 -35.63 -24.67
CA ALA A 15 -23.25 -36.63 -24.24
C ALA A 15 -22.50 -36.17 -22.97
N GLU A 16 -22.75 -36.82 -21.82
CA GLU A 16 -22.07 -36.52 -20.54
C GLU A 16 -20.57 -36.89 -20.55
N PHE A 17 -20.18 -37.87 -21.36
CA PHE A 17 -18.81 -38.37 -21.47
C PHE A 17 -18.40 -38.51 -22.94
N CYS A 18 -17.12 -38.27 -23.22
CA CYS A 18 -16.59 -38.46 -24.56
C CYS A 18 -16.57 -39.95 -24.95
N ASN A 19 -17.20 -40.29 -26.08
CA ASN A 19 -17.31 -41.63 -26.65
C ASN A 19 -15.96 -42.21 -27.16
N LYS A 20 -14.81 -41.62 -26.84
CA LYS A 20 -13.49 -42.13 -27.20
C LYS A 20 -12.54 -42.18 -26.02
N CYS A 21 -12.49 -41.12 -25.21
CA CYS A 21 -11.56 -41.04 -24.08
C CYS A 21 -12.23 -41.07 -22.71
N ARG A 22 -13.57 -41.18 -22.67
CA ARG A 22 -14.41 -41.13 -21.45
C ARG A 22 -14.20 -39.88 -20.58
N PHE A 23 -13.63 -38.82 -21.15
CA PHE A 23 -13.51 -37.53 -20.47
C PHE A 23 -14.89 -36.93 -20.30
N ILE A 24 -15.19 -36.41 -19.10
CA ILE A 24 -16.46 -35.74 -18.80
C ILE A 24 -16.59 -34.52 -19.71
N LEU A 25 -17.74 -34.38 -20.36
CA LEU A 25 -18.10 -33.23 -21.22
C LEU A 25 -19.08 -32.27 -20.53
N ASP A 26 -19.58 -32.65 -19.36
CA ASP A 26 -20.40 -31.84 -18.48
C ASP A 26 -19.60 -30.61 -18.01
N ASN A 27 -19.90 -29.46 -18.63
CA ASN A 27 -19.23 -28.19 -18.37
C ASN A 27 -19.32 -27.78 -16.90
N GLU A 28 -20.42 -28.11 -16.20
CA GLU A 28 -20.60 -27.74 -14.80
C GLU A 28 -19.65 -28.52 -13.88
N LYS A 29 -19.43 -29.81 -14.17
CA LYS A 29 -18.44 -30.63 -13.45
C LYS A 29 -17.00 -30.25 -13.79
N ILE A 30 -16.72 -29.87 -15.04
CA ILE A 30 -15.39 -29.39 -15.44
C ILE A 30 -15.06 -28.09 -14.71
N GLU A 31 -16.00 -27.15 -14.66
CA GLU A 31 -15.84 -25.85 -14.00
C GLU A 31 -15.62 -26.02 -12.49
N LYS A 32 -16.44 -26.85 -11.82
CA LYS A 32 -16.26 -27.19 -10.39
C LYS A 32 -14.92 -27.85 -10.09
N SER A 33 -14.46 -28.78 -10.94
CA SER A 33 -13.17 -29.46 -10.71
C SER A 33 -11.97 -28.54 -10.95
N THR A 34 -12.07 -27.63 -11.92
CA THR A 34 -11.03 -26.64 -12.24
C THR A 34 -10.95 -25.59 -11.14
N ALA A 35 -12.11 -25.10 -10.67
CA ALA A 35 -12.21 -24.18 -9.54
C ALA A 35 -11.56 -24.76 -8.27
N LYS A 36 -11.87 -26.02 -7.94
CA LYS A 36 -11.28 -26.70 -6.77
C LYS A 36 -9.76 -26.84 -6.86
N LYS A 37 -9.22 -27.16 -8.03
CA LYS A 37 -7.75 -27.22 -8.25
C LYS A 37 -7.09 -25.86 -8.18
N ILE A 38 -7.77 -24.80 -8.61
CA ILE A 38 -7.28 -23.42 -8.50
C ILE A 38 -7.28 -23.00 -7.01
N GLU A 39 -8.33 -23.34 -6.26
CA GLU A 39 -8.43 -23.07 -4.83
C GLU A 39 -7.33 -23.78 -4.03
N GLU A 40 -7.11 -25.08 -4.27
CA GLU A 40 -6.04 -25.85 -3.62
C GLU A 40 -4.65 -25.26 -3.91
N LYS A 41 -4.38 -24.85 -5.17
CA LYS A 41 -3.11 -24.20 -5.55
C LYS A 41 -2.97 -22.80 -4.97
N ALA A 42 -4.05 -22.04 -4.90
CA ALA A 42 -4.06 -20.71 -4.30
C ALA A 42 -3.82 -20.79 -2.78
N GLU A 43 -4.38 -21.80 -2.11
CA GLU A 43 -4.16 -22.05 -0.69
C GLU A 43 -2.71 -22.48 -0.40
N GLU A 44 -2.14 -23.37 -1.23
CA GLU A 44 -0.73 -23.77 -1.11
C GLU A 44 0.23 -22.59 -1.36
N PHE A 45 -0.05 -21.80 -2.40
CA PHE A 45 0.70 -20.58 -2.70
C PHE A 45 0.58 -19.57 -1.55
N GLY A 46 -0.63 -19.36 -1.02
CA GLY A 46 -0.89 -18.49 0.11
C GLY A 46 -0.10 -18.89 1.36
N LYS A 47 -0.14 -20.17 1.74
CA LYS A 47 0.64 -20.71 2.86
C LYS A 47 2.16 -20.58 2.63
N SER A 48 2.62 -20.71 1.39
CA SER A 48 4.03 -20.53 1.04
C SER A 48 4.47 -19.07 1.12
N MET A 49 3.64 -18.14 0.64
CA MET A 49 3.86 -16.70 0.74
C MET A 49 3.80 -16.22 2.17
N GLU A 50 2.90 -16.76 2.99
CA GLU A 50 2.80 -16.45 4.41
C GLU A 50 4.10 -16.82 5.15
N LYS A 51 4.60 -18.05 4.93
CA LYS A 51 5.85 -18.50 5.57
C LYS A 51 7.07 -17.74 5.05
N ALA A 52 7.13 -17.43 3.75
CA ALA A 52 8.20 -16.61 3.17
C ALA A 52 8.15 -15.17 3.71
N GLY A 53 6.94 -14.62 3.80
CA GLY A 53 6.65 -13.31 4.37
C GLY A 53 7.07 -13.22 5.83
N GLN A 54 6.67 -14.17 6.67
CA GLN A 54 7.04 -14.21 8.09
C GLN A 54 8.57 -14.27 8.30
N ARG A 55 9.29 -15.06 7.50
CA ARG A 55 10.76 -15.11 7.58
C ARG A 55 11.42 -13.82 7.12
N LEU A 56 10.89 -13.23 6.05
CA LEU A 56 11.36 -11.96 5.53
C LEU A 56 11.10 -10.84 6.55
N GLU A 57 9.91 -10.80 7.13
CA GLU A 57 9.49 -9.85 8.16
C GLU A 57 10.41 -9.93 9.38
N GLN A 58 10.66 -11.12 9.91
CA GLN A 58 11.56 -11.30 11.06
C GLN A 58 12.99 -10.81 10.76
N ARG A 59 13.52 -11.11 9.57
CA ARG A 59 14.86 -10.64 9.17
C ARG A 59 14.90 -9.14 8.97
N ILE A 60 13.92 -8.58 8.26
CA ILE A 60 13.80 -7.14 8.03
C ILE A 60 13.67 -6.42 9.37
N GLU A 61 12.79 -6.89 10.28
CA GLU A 61 12.57 -6.27 11.58
C GLU A 61 13.85 -6.27 12.42
N PHE A 62 14.58 -7.39 12.47
CA PHE A 62 15.85 -7.47 13.19
C PHE A 62 16.89 -6.51 12.61
N THR A 63 17.09 -6.53 11.29
CA THR A 63 18.04 -5.63 10.60
C THR A 63 17.66 -4.17 10.75
N PHE A 64 16.36 -3.82 10.64
CA PHE A 64 15.89 -2.46 10.85
C PHE A 64 16.09 -2.01 12.29
N LYS A 65 15.80 -2.85 13.29
CA LYS A 65 16.01 -2.50 14.71
C LYS A 65 17.48 -2.28 15.02
N GLU A 66 18.36 -3.15 14.56
CA GLU A 66 19.82 -2.98 14.76
C GLU A 66 20.33 -1.71 14.08
N PHE A 67 19.97 -1.50 12.81
CA PHE A 67 20.34 -0.30 12.08
C PHE A 67 19.82 0.95 12.78
N GLN A 68 18.55 0.95 13.19
CA GLN A 68 17.90 2.08 13.84
C GLN A 68 18.53 2.38 15.20
N ASN A 69 18.83 1.38 16.01
CA ASN A 69 19.50 1.57 17.29
C ASN A 69 20.91 2.14 17.11
N TRP A 70 21.68 1.59 16.17
CA TRP A 70 23.01 2.11 15.83
C TRP A 70 22.93 3.56 15.34
N TYR A 71 21.97 3.85 14.46
CA TYR A 71 21.77 5.16 13.84
C TYR A 71 21.31 6.21 14.86
N ASP A 72 20.31 5.89 15.68
CA ASP A 72 19.80 6.75 16.75
C ASP A 72 20.92 7.04 17.78
N THR A 73 21.79 6.06 18.05
CA THR A 73 22.95 6.23 18.96
C THR A 73 24.02 7.14 18.35
N LYS A 74 24.29 7.02 17.04
CA LYS A 74 25.34 7.78 16.37
C LYS A 74 24.95 9.23 16.04
N PHE A 75 23.72 9.46 15.58
CA PHE A 75 23.32 10.75 15.02
C PHE A 75 22.27 11.51 15.86
N ASN A 76 21.69 10.85 16.87
CA ASN A 76 20.77 11.45 17.84
C ASN A 76 19.69 12.32 17.18
N ILE A 77 19.55 13.61 17.54
CA ILE A 77 18.51 14.50 16.98
C ILE A 77 18.74 14.90 15.51
N LEU A 78 19.96 14.74 15.01
CA LEU A 78 20.32 15.00 13.60
C LEU A 78 20.05 13.79 12.70
N GLY A 79 19.89 12.60 13.29
CA GLY A 79 19.58 11.37 12.55
C GLY A 79 18.37 11.55 11.63
N PRO A 80 17.19 11.97 12.12
CA PRO A 80 16.02 12.18 11.28
C PRO A 80 16.26 13.09 10.06
N LEU A 81 17.09 14.12 10.19
CA LEU A 81 17.42 15.04 9.11
C LEU A 81 18.31 14.38 8.05
N ILE A 82 19.37 13.67 8.48
CA ILE A 82 20.27 12.95 7.58
C ILE A 82 19.49 11.88 6.81
N TRP A 83 18.59 11.16 7.49
CA TRP A 83 17.72 10.17 6.86
C TRP A 83 16.79 10.82 5.84
N GLY A 84 16.22 11.98 6.16
CA GLY A 84 15.41 12.77 5.22
C GLY A 84 16.18 13.12 3.94
N PHE A 85 17.42 13.61 4.06
CA PHE A 85 18.25 13.90 2.89
C PHE A 85 18.61 12.66 2.09
N LEU A 86 18.92 11.54 2.76
CA LEU A 86 19.17 10.27 2.06
C LEU A 86 17.94 9.79 1.29
N CYS A 87 16.76 9.85 1.91
CA CYS A 87 15.49 9.54 1.25
C CYS A 87 15.24 10.45 0.06
N LEU A 88 15.56 11.75 0.16
CA LEU A 88 15.42 12.69 -0.96
C LEU A 88 16.35 12.32 -2.13
N ILE A 89 17.58 11.91 -1.86
CA ILE A 89 18.52 11.46 -2.91
C ILE A 89 17.96 10.24 -3.62
N ILE A 90 17.50 9.24 -2.86
CA ILE A 90 16.90 8.02 -3.42
C ILE A 90 15.63 8.35 -4.20
N PHE A 91 14.78 9.22 -3.66
CA PHE A 91 13.55 9.65 -4.32
C PHE A 91 13.84 10.37 -5.64
N ARG A 92 14.84 11.25 -5.68
CA ARG A 92 15.29 11.91 -6.90
C ARG A 92 15.82 10.91 -7.93
N PHE A 93 16.50 9.86 -7.49
CA PHE A 93 16.93 8.78 -8.38
C PHE A 93 15.72 8.03 -8.99
N ILE A 94 14.66 7.79 -8.22
CA ILE A 94 13.43 7.18 -8.73
C ILE A 94 12.75 8.08 -9.78
N ILE A 95 12.65 9.38 -9.49
CA ILE A 95 12.10 10.36 -10.46
C ILE A 95 12.90 10.33 -11.76
N TRP A 96 14.23 10.27 -11.68
CA TRP A 96 15.08 10.19 -12.86
C TRP A 96 14.81 8.92 -13.69
N ILE A 97 14.55 7.78 -13.05
CA ILE A 97 14.14 6.56 -13.75
C ILE A 97 12.80 6.76 -14.46
N PHE A 98 11.82 7.40 -13.80
CA PHE A 98 10.50 7.64 -14.40
C PHE A 98 10.61 8.55 -15.62
N ASP A 99 11.49 9.56 -15.55
CA ASP A 99 11.75 10.47 -16.65
C ASP A 99 12.39 9.78 -17.87
N ILE A 100 13.27 8.79 -17.65
CA ILE A 100 13.83 7.99 -18.73
C ILE A 100 12.75 7.21 -19.47
N SER A 101 11.75 6.69 -18.74
CA SER A 101 10.64 5.93 -19.33
C SER A 101 9.56 6.81 -19.95
N ARG A 102 9.75 8.15 -20.02
CA ARG A 102 8.77 9.11 -20.56
C ARG A 102 8.37 8.78 -21.99
N ASP A 103 9.32 8.38 -22.83
CA ASP A 103 9.08 8.11 -24.25
C ASP A 103 8.24 6.84 -24.47
N GLU A 104 8.29 5.89 -23.55
CA GLU A 104 7.53 4.63 -23.61
C GLU A 104 6.17 4.74 -22.92
N LEU A 105 6.10 5.50 -21.82
CA LEU A 105 4.91 5.64 -20.98
C LEU A 105 4.71 7.10 -20.59
N ILE A 106 3.84 7.80 -21.33
CA ILE A 106 3.50 9.23 -21.10
C ILE A 106 3.13 9.49 -19.63
N VAL A 107 2.38 8.58 -19.01
CA VAL A 107 1.96 8.66 -17.59
C VAL A 107 3.17 8.79 -16.66
N LEU A 108 4.26 8.07 -16.91
CA LEU A 108 5.46 8.12 -16.07
C LEU A 108 6.17 9.48 -16.20
N GLY A 109 6.12 10.11 -17.38
CA GLY A 109 6.61 11.47 -17.58
C GLY A 109 5.84 12.51 -16.77
N GLU A 110 4.50 12.47 -16.83
CA GLU A 110 3.66 13.38 -16.05
C GLU A 110 3.80 13.16 -14.54
N LEU A 111 3.94 11.91 -14.10
CA LEU A 111 4.23 11.59 -12.70
C LEU A 111 5.60 12.11 -12.28
N SER A 112 6.63 12.00 -13.14
CA SER A 112 7.95 12.59 -12.89
C SER A 112 7.85 14.11 -12.70
N ASP A 113 7.17 14.81 -13.61
CA ASP A 113 6.97 16.26 -13.53
C ASP A 113 6.23 16.67 -12.24
N PHE A 114 5.22 15.89 -11.85
CA PHE A 114 4.52 16.04 -10.57
C PHE A 114 5.45 15.85 -9.37
N PHE A 115 6.22 14.76 -9.32
CA PHE A 115 7.12 14.49 -8.21
C PHE A 115 8.23 15.55 -8.07
N ILE A 116 8.73 16.07 -9.19
CA ILE A 116 9.68 17.20 -9.20
C ILE A 116 9.02 18.46 -8.65
N SER A 117 7.81 18.78 -9.13
CA SER A 117 7.07 19.98 -8.72
C SER A 117 6.77 20.00 -7.21
N TYR A 118 6.48 18.83 -6.64
CA TYR A 118 6.15 18.68 -5.23
C TYR A 118 7.29 18.13 -4.37
N ILE A 119 8.53 18.10 -4.88
CA ILE A 119 9.67 17.48 -4.20
C ILE A 119 9.89 18.03 -2.79
N LEU A 120 9.69 19.33 -2.59
CA LEU A 120 9.81 19.98 -1.28
C LEU A 120 8.69 19.56 -0.32
N ILE A 121 7.47 19.33 -0.82
CA ILE A 121 6.36 18.83 0.00
C ILE A 121 6.64 17.39 0.43
N PHE A 122 7.10 16.53 -0.50
CA PHE A 122 7.53 15.18 -0.17
C PHE A 122 8.67 15.17 0.86
N PHE A 123 9.67 16.04 0.69
CA PHE A 123 10.76 16.18 1.64
C PHE A 123 10.27 16.61 3.02
N GLY A 124 9.40 17.63 3.08
CA GLY A 124 8.79 18.10 4.31
C GLY A 124 7.98 17.01 5.00
N LEU A 125 7.22 16.22 4.24
CA LEU A 125 6.50 15.05 4.74
C LEU A 125 7.44 13.97 5.28
N ILE A 126 8.53 13.64 4.59
CA ILE A 126 9.51 12.65 5.06
C ILE A 126 10.09 13.12 6.39
N ILE A 127 10.58 14.36 6.47
CA ILE A 127 11.11 14.94 7.70
C ILE A 127 10.06 14.89 8.81
N LEU A 128 8.84 15.36 8.53
CA LEU A 128 7.74 15.39 9.50
C LEU A 128 7.48 13.99 10.08
N ASN A 129 7.40 12.97 9.24
CA ASN A 129 7.13 11.59 9.66
C ASN A 129 8.30 10.97 10.43
N VAL A 130 9.54 11.19 9.99
CA VAL A 130 10.72 10.64 10.65
C VAL A 130 10.91 11.29 12.02
N TYR A 131 10.73 12.62 12.14
CA TYR A 131 10.76 13.32 13.42
C TYR A 131 9.58 12.95 14.31
N HIS A 132 8.37 12.81 13.75
CA HIS A 132 7.20 12.33 14.47
C HIS A 132 7.49 10.98 15.15
N SER A 133 8.07 10.05 14.40
CA SER A 133 8.49 8.75 14.92
C SER A 133 9.58 8.87 15.99
N TYR A 134 10.62 9.70 15.75
CA TYR A 134 11.69 9.93 16.72
C TYR A 134 11.20 10.51 18.06
N PHE A 135 10.37 11.57 18.02
CA PHE A 135 9.82 12.19 19.22
C PHE A 135 8.87 11.27 19.97
N ASN A 136 8.07 10.46 19.25
CA ASN A 136 7.20 9.49 19.88
C ASN A 136 7.97 8.40 20.64
N ARG A 137 9.16 8.00 20.15
CA ARG A 137 10.06 7.08 20.86
C ARG A 137 10.75 7.73 22.06
N LYS A 138 11.40 8.88 21.86
CA LYS A 138 12.27 9.50 22.86
C LYS A 138 11.53 10.31 23.93
N TYR A 139 10.43 10.97 23.57
CA TYR A 139 9.67 11.88 24.44
C TYR A 139 8.20 11.48 24.55
N LYS A 140 7.92 10.17 24.59
CA LYS A 140 6.58 9.58 24.53
C LYS A 140 5.53 10.30 25.38
N LYS A 141 5.85 10.66 26.64
CA LYS A 141 4.89 11.30 27.55
C LYS A 141 4.55 12.74 27.15
N ALA A 142 5.55 13.55 26.81
CA ALA A 142 5.35 14.95 26.40
C ALA A 142 4.76 15.05 24.99
N TYR A 143 5.18 14.17 24.09
CA TYR A 143 4.75 14.17 22.70
C TYR A 143 3.38 13.51 22.47
N ARG A 144 2.84 12.78 23.46
CA ARG A 144 1.56 12.06 23.35
C ARG A 144 0.40 12.95 22.89
N SER A 145 0.31 14.18 23.38
CA SER A 145 -0.78 15.11 23.03
C SER A 145 -0.57 15.80 21.68
N ILE A 146 0.67 15.87 21.19
CA ILE A 146 1.02 16.52 19.92
C ILE A 146 0.98 15.51 18.76
N SER A 147 1.33 14.26 19.05
CA SER A 147 1.41 13.16 18.10
C SER A 147 0.17 13.03 17.19
N PRO A 148 -1.08 13.03 17.70
CA PRO A 148 -2.28 12.94 16.86
C PRO A 148 -2.41 14.08 15.84
N GLY A 149 -2.09 15.31 16.23
CA GLY A 149 -2.15 16.47 15.35
C GLY A 149 -1.13 16.39 14.23
N VAL A 150 0.12 16.04 14.56
CA VAL A 150 1.19 15.86 13.56
C VAL A 150 0.87 14.70 12.61
N GLY A 151 0.35 13.59 13.12
CA GLY A 151 -0.10 12.46 12.31
C GLY A 151 -1.24 12.85 11.37
N THR A 152 -2.21 13.63 11.85
CA THR A 152 -3.33 14.12 11.03
C THR A 152 -2.84 15.02 9.89
N ILE A 153 -1.95 15.97 10.17
CA ILE A 153 -1.36 16.84 9.14
C ILE A 153 -0.64 16.01 8.08
N SER A 154 0.20 15.07 8.50
CA SER A 154 0.93 14.16 7.61
C SER A 154 -0.04 13.35 6.72
N PHE A 155 -1.09 12.82 7.31
CA PHE A 155 -2.11 12.03 6.61
C PHE A 155 -2.87 12.84 5.57
N ILE A 156 -3.29 14.06 5.91
CA ILE A 156 -4.06 14.92 4.99
C ILE A 156 -3.23 15.37 3.80
N ILE A 157 -1.98 15.78 4.02
CA ILE A 157 -1.08 16.13 2.91
C ILE A 157 -0.83 14.90 2.02
N SER A 158 -0.67 13.70 2.61
CA SER A 158 -0.48 12.46 1.85
C SER A 158 -1.70 12.12 1.00
N ILE A 159 -2.92 12.21 1.56
CA ILE A 159 -4.17 11.99 0.83
C ILE A 159 -4.32 12.99 -0.32
N TRP A 160 -3.97 14.25 -0.09
CA TRP A 160 -4.02 15.28 -1.12
C TRP A 160 -3.01 15.02 -2.25
N LEU A 161 -1.79 14.58 -1.94
CA LEU A 161 -0.84 14.18 -2.98
C LEU A 161 -1.37 12.98 -3.79
N ILE A 162 -2.02 12.03 -3.12
CA ILE A 162 -2.66 10.90 -3.79
C ILE A 162 -3.78 11.37 -4.72
N SER A 163 -4.63 12.34 -4.32
CA SER A 163 -5.68 12.85 -5.20
C SER A 163 -5.12 13.43 -6.50
N LYS A 164 -3.99 14.13 -6.43
CA LYS A 164 -3.31 14.65 -7.63
C LYS A 164 -2.74 13.55 -8.52
N ILE A 165 -2.15 12.51 -7.93
CA ILE A 165 -1.68 11.33 -8.67
C ILE A 165 -2.86 10.63 -9.38
N LEU A 166 -4.01 10.50 -8.71
CA LEU A 166 -5.20 9.88 -9.30
C LEU A 166 -5.70 10.66 -10.53
N ILE A 167 -5.69 11.99 -10.49
CA ILE A 167 -6.06 12.84 -11.64
C ILE A 167 -5.09 12.63 -12.81
N ILE A 168 -3.78 12.57 -12.54
CA ILE A 168 -2.77 12.30 -13.57
C ILE A 168 -3.00 10.94 -14.24
N ILE A 169 -3.28 9.91 -13.44
CA ILE A 169 -3.57 8.57 -13.98
C ILE A 169 -4.86 8.58 -14.81
N ASP A 170 -5.91 9.23 -14.32
CA ASP A 170 -7.18 9.31 -15.05
C ASP A 170 -7.03 9.97 -16.43
N ASN A 171 -6.31 11.08 -16.52
CA ASN A 171 -6.08 11.79 -17.77
C ASN A 171 -5.47 10.91 -18.87
N ASN A 172 -4.75 9.85 -18.48
CA ASN A 172 -4.08 8.95 -19.41
C ASN A 172 -4.83 7.64 -19.63
N VAL A 173 -5.54 7.12 -18.62
CA VAL A 173 -6.20 5.80 -18.66
C VAL A 173 -7.72 5.91 -18.84
N ASN A 174 -8.30 7.10 -18.72
CA ASN A 174 -9.73 7.39 -18.81
C ASN A 174 -10.57 6.46 -17.92
N ILE A 175 -10.28 6.45 -16.61
CA ILE A 175 -11.01 5.67 -15.60
C ILE A 175 -11.81 6.64 -14.71
N PRO A 176 -13.10 6.91 -15.02
CA PRO A 176 -13.88 7.98 -14.39
C PRO A 176 -13.97 7.89 -12.86
N VAL A 177 -13.84 6.67 -12.32
CA VAL A 177 -13.83 6.42 -10.87
C VAL A 177 -12.67 7.13 -10.17
N LEU A 178 -11.49 7.20 -10.80
CA LEU A 178 -10.30 7.81 -10.20
C LEU A 178 -10.49 9.31 -9.98
N THR A 179 -10.99 10.03 -11.00
CA THR A 179 -11.29 11.46 -10.89
C THR A 179 -12.44 11.74 -9.93
N THR A 180 -13.45 10.85 -9.87
CA THR A 180 -14.53 10.97 -8.87
C THR A 180 -13.97 10.92 -7.44
N ILE A 181 -13.09 9.95 -7.14
CA ILE A 181 -12.43 9.83 -5.84
C ILE A 181 -11.55 11.05 -5.55
N ALA A 182 -10.75 11.48 -6.53
CA ALA A 182 -9.87 12.64 -6.37
C ALA A 182 -10.65 13.93 -6.08
N ASN A 183 -11.72 14.19 -6.84
CA ASN A 183 -12.58 15.35 -6.64
C ASN A 183 -13.31 15.31 -5.30
N PHE A 184 -13.75 14.13 -4.85
CA PHE A 184 -14.33 13.96 -3.52
C PHE A 184 -13.33 14.34 -2.42
N ILE A 185 -12.09 13.85 -2.53
CA ILE A 185 -11.01 14.17 -1.58
C ILE A 185 -10.76 15.69 -1.57
N ASP A 186 -10.57 16.29 -2.74
CA ASP A 186 -10.26 17.73 -2.86
C ASP A 186 -11.39 18.61 -2.34
N SER A 187 -12.64 18.25 -2.63
CA SER A 187 -13.82 19.02 -2.19
C SER A 187 -14.08 18.91 -0.69
N ASN A 188 -13.73 17.78 -0.08
CA ASN A 188 -14.04 17.48 1.32
C ASN A 188 -12.81 17.49 2.24
N ILE A 189 -11.66 17.97 1.77
CA ILE A 189 -10.40 17.85 2.52
C ILE A 189 -10.45 18.44 3.92
N ILE A 190 -11.21 19.53 4.12
CA ILE A 190 -11.41 20.17 5.43
C ILE A 190 -12.23 19.27 6.36
N PHE A 191 -13.31 18.66 5.85
CA PHE A 191 -14.14 17.74 6.63
C PHE A 191 -13.37 16.46 6.99
N ILE A 192 -12.59 15.93 6.04
CA ILE A 192 -11.70 14.79 6.28
C ILE A 192 -10.66 15.15 7.35
N PHE A 193 -10.04 16.34 7.27
CA PHE A 193 -9.11 16.82 8.30
C PHE A 193 -9.75 16.84 9.68
N ILE A 194 -10.93 17.46 9.83
CA ILE A 194 -11.63 17.54 11.12
C ILE A 194 -11.97 16.14 11.64
N GLY A 195 -12.51 15.26 10.78
CA GLY A 195 -12.88 13.90 11.15
C GLY A 195 -11.68 13.09 11.64
N VAL A 196 -10.58 13.10 10.88
CA VAL A 196 -9.33 12.40 11.23
C VAL A 196 -8.73 12.97 12.51
N LEU A 197 -8.77 14.29 12.69
CA LEU A 197 -8.26 14.94 13.91
C LEU A 197 -9.02 14.45 15.14
N ILE A 198 -10.35 14.48 15.10
CA ILE A 198 -11.21 14.03 16.21
C ILE A 198 -10.94 12.56 16.53
N ILE A 199 -10.88 11.69 15.52
CA ILE A 199 -10.62 10.26 15.70
C ILE A 199 -9.24 10.03 16.33
N SER A 200 -8.21 10.69 15.79
CA SER A 200 -6.83 10.54 16.26
C SER A 200 -6.67 10.99 17.72
N TYR A 201 -7.27 12.12 18.10
CA TYR A 201 -7.26 12.59 19.49
C TYR A 201 -8.07 11.70 20.43
N SER A 202 -9.24 11.24 20.00
CA SER A 202 -10.08 10.32 20.78
C SER A 202 -9.32 9.03 21.09
N PHE A 203 -8.63 8.47 20.09
CA PHE A 203 -7.82 7.27 20.28
C PHE A 203 -6.65 7.48 21.25
N ALA A 204 -5.89 8.56 21.07
CA ALA A 204 -4.68 8.82 21.87
C ALA A 204 -4.96 9.20 23.33
N MET A 205 -6.02 9.98 23.57
CA MET A 205 -6.37 10.52 24.88
C MET A 205 -7.34 9.63 25.66
N VAL A 206 -8.29 8.97 24.99
CA VAL A 206 -9.38 8.25 25.68
C VAL A 206 -9.16 6.74 25.67
N LEU A 207 -8.88 6.14 24.51
CA LEU A 207 -8.82 4.67 24.38
C LEU A 207 -7.51 4.07 24.92
N LEU A 208 -6.36 4.68 24.61
CA LEU A 208 -5.04 4.20 25.03
C LEU A 208 -4.83 4.13 26.56
N PRO A 209 -5.24 5.11 27.37
CA PRO A 209 -5.20 4.98 28.83
C PRO A 209 -6.24 3.96 29.34
N PHE A 210 -7.48 3.97 28.83
CA PHE A 210 -8.52 3.01 29.25
C PHE A 210 -8.11 1.55 29.02
N ALA A 211 -7.55 1.23 27.85
CA ALA A 211 -7.10 -0.12 27.52
C ALA A 211 -5.95 -0.58 28.43
N LYS A 212 -5.11 0.35 28.89
CA LYS A 212 -4.02 0.06 29.81
C LYS A 212 -4.54 -0.27 31.21
N ASP A 213 -5.59 0.41 31.65
CA ASP A 213 -6.20 0.18 32.97
C ASP A 213 -7.01 -1.12 33.02
N ILE A 214 -7.60 -1.56 31.89
CA ILE A 214 -8.31 -2.84 31.79
C ILE A 214 -7.33 -4.02 31.85
N ASN A 215 -6.18 -3.93 31.18
CA ASN A 215 -5.17 -5.00 31.17
C ASN A 215 -4.36 -5.13 32.48
N GLN A 216 -4.57 -4.23 33.45
CA GLN A 216 -3.93 -4.27 34.77
C GLN A 216 -4.86 -4.76 35.89
N LYS A 217 -6.11 -5.13 35.58
CA LYS A 217 -7.03 -5.85 36.47
C LYS A 217 -7.10 -7.32 36.08
#